data_AF-A0A5R9E6F6-F1
#
_entry.id   AF-A0A5R9E6F6-F1
#
_cell.length_a   1.000
_cell.length_b   1.000
_cell.length_c   1.000
_cell.angle_alpha   90.00
_cell.angle_beta   90.00
_cell.angle_gamma   90.00
#
_symmetry.space_group_name_H-M   'P 1'
#
loop_
_entity.id
_entity.type
_entity.pdbx_description
1 polymer ?
#
loop_
_entity_poly.entity_id
_entity_poly.type
_entity_poly.pdbx_seq_one_letter_code
_entity_poly.pdbx_strand_id
1 'polypeptide(L)'
;MLSHVDARRLMPGPASHRRSRPQAFRQFQYPTPPSGTSASGFADEVAAEEAVAKLDYVEDLYHDWNEGGRSAGGAAQRIEAEFDRVRGELGDLPGAVASPSRLRTLLQHLTKALHPGVLNDCFYQAETAVCRKRAKPLGRPVPMLDMCMRCPNSRRSAVHLPRLERAHDMAQSELGEATDLPRLQQLAITEHLATLTHLIAEIDHEDTRR
;
A
#
# COMPACT_ATOMS: atom_id res chain seq x y z
N MET A 1 75.69 -38.48 -32.36
CA MET A 1 74.52 -38.86 -31.54
C MET A 1 73.26 -38.39 -32.26
N LEU A 2 72.26 -39.27 -32.40
CA LEU A 2 71.10 -39.16 -33.28
C LEU A 2 69.96 -38.29 -32.73
N SER A 3 69.37 -37.50 -33.65
CA SER A 3 67.92 -37.24 -33.92
C SER A 3 66.99 -36.63 -32.86
N HIS A 4 66.40 -35.46 -33.16
CA HIS A 4 64.93 -35.18 -33.24
C HIS A 4 64.69 -33.68 -33.57
N VAL A 5 64.11 -33.35 -34.73
CA VAL A 5 62.73 -32.85 -34.96
C VAL A 5 62.41 -31.52 -34.26
N ASP A 6 62.12 -30.45 -35.04
CA ASP A 6 60.89 -29.70 -34.81
C ASP A 6 60.32 -29.07 -36.10
N ALA A 7 59.02 -29.18 -36.23
CA ALA A 7 58.22 -28.80 -37.38
C ALA A 7 57.29 -27.64 -37.01
N ARG A 8 56.86 -26.91 -38.05
CA ARG A 8 55.75 -25.92 -38.09
C ARG A 8 56.15 -24.45 -37.90
N ARG A 9 56.40 -23.78 -39.04
CA ARG A 9 56.03 -22.37 -39.23
C ARG A 9 55.11 -22.25 -40.46
N LEU A 10 53.81 -22.28 -40.15
CA LEU A 10 52.69 -21.48 -40.67
C LEU A 10 52.85 -20.85 -42.08
N MET A 11 52.15 -21.46 -43.04
CA MET A 11 51.51 -20.80 -44.19
C MET A 11 50.06 -20.38 -43.82
N PRO A 12 49.27 -19.83 -44.75
CA PRO A 12 48.83 -18.43 -44.85
C PRO A 12 47.48 -18.16 -44.15
N GLY A 13 47.17 -16.88 -43.92
CA GLY A 13 45.93 -16.46 -43.25
C GLY A 13 44.64 -16.68 -44.06
N PRO A 14 43.47 -16.64 -43.39
CA PRO A 14 42.21 -16.43 -44.08
C PRO A 14 41.51 -15.12 -43.66
N ALA A 15 41.12 -14.38 -44.71
CA ALA A 15 39.88 -13.63 -44.90
C ALA A 15 39.27 -12.87 -43.71
N SER A 16 39.32 -11.55 -43.84
CA SER A 16 38.51 -10.58 -43.12
C SER A 16 37.00 -10.84 -43.30
N HIS A 17 36.35 -11.35 -42.26
CA HIS A 17 34.90 -11.25 -42.11
C HIS A 17 34.55 -10.17 -41.08
N ARG A 18 34.38 -8.93 -41.58
CA ARG A 18 33.56 -7.92 -40.90
C ARG A 18 32.14 -8.48 -40.83
N ARG A 19 31.74 -9.01 -39.68
CA ARG A 19 30.32 -9.28 -39.40
C ARG A 19 29.62 -7.94 -39.28
N SER A 20 28.90 -7.57 -40.33
CA SER A 20 27.88 -6.53 -40.34
C SER A 20 26.86 -6.82 -39.24
N ARG A 21 26.68 -5.87 -38.31
CA ARG A 21 25.58 -5.89 -37.34
C ARG A 21 24.26 -5.85 -38.12
N PRO A 22 23.31 -6.77 -37.90
CA PRO A 22 21.96 -6.57 -38.43
C PRO A 22 21.32 -5.38 -37.71
N GLN A 23 21.15 -4.28 -38.44
CA GLN A 23 20.23 -3.20 -38.09
C GLN A 23 18.81 -3.69 -38.36
N ALA A 24 18.09 -4.12 -37.34
CA ALA A 24 16.63 -4.27 -37.40
C ALA A 24 16.02 -4.39 -35.99
N PHE A 25 16.13 -3.33 -35.19
CA PHE A 25 15.13 -3.06 -34.15
C PHE A 25 14.47 -1.74 -34.53
N ARG A 26 13.42 -1.81 -35.34
CA ARG A 26 12.48 -0.69 -35.45
C ARG A 26 11.86 -0.53 -34.07
N GLN A 27 12.03 0.66 -33.48
CA GLN A 27 11.18 1.13 -32.40
C GLN A 27 9.73 1.03 -32.89
N PHE A 28 9.00 0.05 -32.40
CA PHE A 28 7.55 0.13 -32.40
C PHE A 28 7.20 1.13 -31.30
N GLN A 29 7.23 2.42 -31.67
CA GLN A 29 6.64 3.46 -30.85
C GLN A 29 5.13 3.20 -30.87
N TYR A 30 4.63 2.43 -29.91
CA TYR A 30 3.20 2.44 -29.63
C TYR A 30 2.89 3.88 -29.22
N PRO A 31 2.02 4.61 -29.94
CA PRO A 31 1.55 5.89 -29.44
C PRO A 31 0.93 5.62 -28.09
N THR A 32 1.49 6.21 -27.04
CA THR A 32 0.85 6.23 -25.73
C THR A 32 -0.47 6.97 -25.95
N PRO A 33 -1.64 6.32 -25.82
CA PRO A 33 -2.89 7.04 -25.94
C PRO A 33 -2.88 8.15 -24.89
N PRO A 34 -3.39 9.35 -25.21
CA PRO A 34 -3.50 10.42 -24.23
C PRO A 34 -4.23 9.86 -23.00
N SER A 35 -3.66 10.08 -21.82
CA SER A 35 -4.26 9.73 -20.54
C SER A 35 -5.73 10.19 -20.54
N GLY A 36 -6.63 9.26 -20.25
CA GLY A 36 -8.07 9.33 -20.52
C GLY A 36 -8.78 10.57 -20.03
N THR A 37 -8.75 11.63 -20.85
CA THR A 37 -9.72 12.71 -20.82
C THR A 37 -10.72 12.42 -21.93
N SER A 38 -11.52 11.36 -21.73
CA SER A 38 -12.66 11.12 -22.60
C SER A 38 -13.61 12.31 -22.44
N ALA A 39 -14.01 12.95 -23.54
CA ALA A 39 -15.05 13.98 -23.56
C ALA A 39 -16.45 13.47 -23.13
N SER A 40 -16.52 12.25 -22.59
CA SER A 40 -17.73 11.44 -22.37
C SER A 40 -18.20 11.40 -20.92
N GLY A 41 -17.61 12.19 -20.00
CA GLY A 41 -18.02 12.19 -18.58
C GLY A 41 -17.59 10.93 -17.80
N PHE A 42 -16.83 10.02 -18.40
CA PHE A 42 -16.41 8.76 -17.75
C PHE A 42 -15.58 8.99 -16.48
N ALA A 43 -14.71 10.00 -16.48
CA ALA A 43 -13.93 10.33 -15.27
C ALA A 43 -14.84 10.81 -14.13
N ASP A 44 -15.90 11.55 -14.45
CA ASP A 44 -16.88 12.02 -13.47
C ASP A 44 -17.76 10.87 -12.96
N GLU A 45 -18.13 9.93 -13.83
CA GLU A 45 -18.83 8.69 -13.48
C GLU A 45 -17.98 7.83 -12.52
N VAL A 46 -16.71 7.59 -12.86
CA VAL A 46 -15.79 6.84 -11.98
C VAL A 46 -15.63 7.55 -10.65
N ALA A 47 -15.46 8.88 -10.64
CA ALA A 47 -15.34 9.64 -9.40
C ALA A 47 -16.60 9.58 -8.54
N ALA A 48 -17.79 9.54 -9.15
CA ALA A 48 -19.06 9.38 -8.45
C ALA A 48 -19.16 7.98 -7.82
N GLU A 49 -18.84 6.92 -8.55
CA GLU A 49 -18.83 5.55 -8.04
C GLU A 49 -17.79 5.37 -6.92
N GLU A 50 -16.60 5.94 -7.06
CA GLU A 50 -15.59 5.95 -5.99
C GLU A 50 -16.08 6.68 -4.73
N ALA A 51 -16.85 7.76 -4.89
CA ALA A 51 -17.42 8.49 -3.76
C ALA A 51 -18.50 7.66 -3.03
N VAL A 52 -19.33 6.93 -3.78
CA VAL A 52 -20.32 5.99 -3.21
C VAL A 52 -19.59 4.86 -2.47
N ALA A 53 -18.63 4.21 -3.11
CA ALA A 53 -17.86 3.11 -2.52
C ALA A 53 -17.13 3.54 -1.23
N LYS A 54 -16.59 4.76 -1.19
CA LYS A 54 -15.98 5.31 0.05
C LYS A 54 -16.99 5.53 1.15
N LEU A 55 -18.20 5.97 0.82
CA LEU A 55 -19.24 6.15 1.83
C LEU A 55 -19.71 4.82 2.39
N ASP A 56 -19.93 3.83 1.52
CA ASP A 56 -20.26 2.46 1.92
C ASP A 56 -19.18 1.89 2.84
N TYR A 57 -17.91 2.08 2.46
CA TYR A 57 -16.80 1.64 3.31
C TYR A 57 -16.76 2.34 4.67
N VAL A 58 -16.97 3.66 4.76
CA VAL A 58 -17.03 4.36 6.06
C VAL A 58 -18.22 3.89 6.91
N GLU A 59 -19.35 3.60 6.28
CA GLU A 59 -20.51 3.03 6.97
C GLU A 59 -20.18 1.66 7.56
N ASP A 60 -19.51 0.78 6.81
CA ASP A 60 -19.02 -0.50 7.33
C ASP A 60 -18.06 -0.31 8.52
N LEU A 61 -17.15 0.68 8.45
CA LEU A 61 -16.27 1.00 9.56
C LEU A 61 -17.03 1.47 10.82
N TYR A 62 -18.10 2.24 10.63
CA TYR A 62 -18.96 2.68 11.73
C TYR A 62 -19.72 1.49 12.34
N HIS A 63 -20.25 0.60 11.52
CA HIS A 63 -20.97 -0.59 11.99
C HIS A 63 -20.05 -1.52 12.80
N ASP A 64 -18.87 -1.86 12.27
CA ASP A 64 -17.83 -2.63 12.97
C ASP A 64 -17.54 -2.01 14.35
N TRP A 65 -17.29 -0.71 14.39
CA TRP A 65 -17.07 0.00 15.65
C TRP A 65 -18.29 0.00 16.60
N ASN A 66 -19.50 0.19 16.07
CA ASN A 66 -20.72 0.23 16.87
C ASN A 66 -21.10 -1.15 17.45
N GLU A 67 -20.62 -2.22 16.82
CA GLU A 67 -20.69 -3.60 17.31
C GLU A 67 -19.59 -3.93 18.34
N GLY A 68 -18.67 -3.01 18.60
CA GLY A 68 -17.57 -3.16 19.56
C GLY A 68 -16.22 -3.46 18.92
N GLY A 69 -16.13 -3.45 17.60
CA GLY A 69 -14.88 -3.52 16.84
C GLY A 69 -13.93 -2.38 17.23
N ARG A 70 -12.65 -2.72 17.38
CA ARG A 70 -11.63 -1.76 17.82
C ARG A 70 -10.84 -1.22 16.65
N SER A 71 -10.46 0.06 16.74
CA SER A 71 -9.49 0.65 15.83
C SER A 71 -8.12 0.81 16.50
N ALA A 72 -7.08 0.69 15.69
CA ALA A 72 -5.68 0.88 16.07
C ALA A 72 -5.00 1.94 15.18
N GLY A 73 -3.82 2.39 15.60
CA GLY A 73 -3.03 3.38 14.88
C GLY A 73 -3.34 4.84 15.27
N GLY A 74 -2.53 5.76 14.74
CA GLY A 74 -2.52 7.15 15.20
C GLY A 74 -3.80 7.94 14.95
N ALA A 75 -4.62 7.54 13.98
CA ALA A 75 -5.90 8.18 13.72
C ALA A 75 -7.08 7.55 14.49
N ALA A 76 -6.90 6.38 15.11
CA ALA A 76 -7.99 5.61 15.73
C ALA A 76 -8.81 6.45 16.71
N GLN A 77 -8.18 7.02 17.74
CA GLN A 77 -8.86 7.81 18.77
C GLN A 77 -9.72 8.94 18.18
N ARG A 78 -9.21 9.65 17.17
CA ARG A 78 -9.92 10.76 16.54
C ARG A 78 -11.13 10.29 15.74
N ILE A 79 -11.00 9.17 15.04
CA ILE A 79 -12.10 8.61 14.24
C ILE A 79 -13.15 7.94 15.14
N GLU A 80 -12.74 7.27 16.21
CA GLU A 80 -13.68 6.73 17.19
C GLU A 80 -14.45 7.84 17.92
N ALA A 81 -13.79 8.95 18.26
CA ALA A 81 -14.48 10.13 18.81
C ALA A 81 -15.50 10.75 17.82
N GLU A 82 -15.22 10.65 16.51
CA GLU A 82 -16.17 11.05 15.47
C GLU A 82 -17.40 10.13 15.46
N PHE A 83 -17.17 8.82 15.49
CA PHE A 83 -18.24 7.83 15.54
C PHE A 83 -19.08 7.94 16.81
N ASP A 84 -18.45 8.23 17.96
CA ASP A 84 -19.14 8.53 19.22
C ASP A 84 -20.09 9.72 19.09
N ARG A 85 -19.64 10.80 18.43
CA ARG A 85 -20.49 11.96 18.20
C ARG A 85 -21.68 11.61 17.30
N VAL A 86 -21.43 10.89 16.20
CA VAL A 86 -22.48 10.44 15.27
C VAL A 86 -23.51 9.58 15.99
N ARG A 87 -23.08 8.58 16.77
CA ARG A 87 -23.96 7.73 17.59
C ARG A 87 -24.81 8.54 18.55
N GLY A 88 -24.20 9.50 19.26
CA GLY A 88 -24.91 10.40 20.18
C GLY A 88 -25.95 11.28 19.48
N GLU A 89 -25.67 11.76 18.27
CA GLU A 89 -26.62 12.54 17.47
C GLU A 89 -27.81 11.71 16.95
N LEU A 90 -27.57 10.44 16.63
CA LEU A 90 -28.60 9.51 16.15
C LEU A 90 -29.45 8.92 17.29
N GLY A 91 -28.91 8.86 18.51
CA GLY A 91 -29.54 8.15 19.62
C GLY A 91 -29.45 6.64 19.48
N ASP A 92 -28.42 6.18 18.76
CA ASP A 92 -28.17 4.77 18.45
C ASP A 92 -27.73 4.01 19.72
N LEU A 93 -28.10 2.73 19.77
CA LEU A 93 -27.59 1.78 20.77
C LEU A 93 -26.48 0.93 20.12
N PRO A 94 -25.56 0.34 20.91
CA PRO A 94 -24.58 -0.60 20.37
C PRO A 94 -25.26 -1.68 19.51
N GLY A 95 -24.76 -1.87 18.28
CA GLY A 95 -25.31 -2.81 17.30
C GLY A 95 -26.64 -2.41 16.62
N ALA A 96 -27.20 -1.22 16.90
CA ALA A 96 -28.45 -0.77 16.28
C ALA A 96 -28.35 0.67 15.76
N VAL A 97 -28.73 0.87 14.50
CA VAL A 97 -28.80 2.19 13.84
C VAL A 97 -30.25 2.63 13.71
N ALA A 98 -30.59 3.76 14.34
CA ALA A 98 -31.94 4.31 14.36
C ALA A 98 -32.38 4.89 13.01
N SER A 99 -31.44 5.40 12.20
CA SER A 99 -31.73 5.99 10.88
C SER A 99 -30.56 5.85 9.90
N PRO A 100 -30.59 4.87 8.96
CA PRO A 100 -29.51 4.65 8.01
C PRO A 100 -29.22 5.84 7.08
N SER A 101 -30.25 6.53 6.59
CA SER A 101 -30.06 7.68 5.71
C SER A 101 -29.41 8.87 6.42
N ARG A 102 -29.77 9.08 7.70
CA ARG A 102 -29.16 10.12 8.54
C ARG A 102 -27.73 9.76 8.91
N LEU A 103 -27.44 8.49 9.20
CA LEU A 103 -26.08 7.98 9.41
C LEU A 103 -25.18 8.33 8.22
N ARG A 104 -25.57 7.94 7.01
CA ARG A 104 -24.80 8.24 5.79
C ARG A 104 -24.54 9.72 5.61
N THR A 105 -25.54 10.57 5.90
CA THR A 105 -25.38 12.04 5.85
C THR A 105 -24.30 12.54 6.81
N LEU A 106 -24.29 12.03 8.05
CA LEU A 106 -23.31 12.42 9.06
C LEU A 106 -21.89 11.91 8.73
N LEU A 107 -21.77 10.70 8.17
CA LEU A 107 -20.49 10.10 7.79
C LEU A 107 -19.86 10.71 6.53
N GLN A 108 -20.65 11.35 5.67
CA GLN A 108 -20.21 11.86 4.37
C GLN A 108 -18.91 12.67 4.43
N HIS A 109 -18.71 13.49 5.47
CA HIS A 109 -17.54 14.35 5.56
C HIS A 109 -16.22 13.56 5.74
N LEU A 110 -16.26 12.36 6.34
CA LEU A 110 -15.08 11.50 6.52
C LEU A 110 -14.51 11.01 5.18
N THR A 111 -15.38 10.78 4.19
CA THR A 111 -15.00 10.31 2.85
C THR A 111 -14.02 11.25 2.14
N LYS A 112 -14.00 12.54 2.52
CA LYS A 112 -13.11 13.57 1.95
C LYS A 112 -11.66 13.40 2.38
N ALA A 113 -11.44 12.87 3.59
CA ALA A 113 -10.12 12.64 4.15
C ALA A 113 -9.70 11.16 4.08
N LEU A 114 -10.65 10.26 3.85
CA LEU A 114 -10.41 8.84 3.80
C LEU A 114 -9.76 8.41 2.46
N HIS A 115 -8.66 7.70 2.61
CA HIS A 115 -8.01 6.92 1.58
C HIS A 115 -7.88 5.47 2.08
N PRO A 116 -8.77 4.56 1.63
CA PRO A 116 -8.70 3.16 2.01
C PRO A 116 -7.41 2.52 1.53
N GLY A 117 -6.84 1.62 2.32
CA GLY A 117 -5.60 0.93 1.98
C GLY A 117 -5.58 -0.52 2.43
N VAL A 118 -4.67 -1.29 1.84
CA VAL A 118 -4.59 -2.75 2.07
C VAL A 118 -4.11 -3.09 3.48
N LEU A 119 -3.15 -2.33 4.02
CA LEU A 119 -2.56 -2.57 5.35
C LEU A 119 -3.07 -1.57 6.40
N ASN A 120 -3.63 -0.45 5.95
CA ASN A 120 -4.19 0.59 6.80
C ASN A 120 -5.06 1.54 5.96
N ASP A 121 -6.02 2.19 6.62
CA ASP A 121 -6.71 3.36 6.13
C ASP A 121 -5.89 4.62 6.43
N CYS A 122 -5.96 5.63 5.57
CA CYS A 122 -5.43 6.96 5.87
C CYS A 122 -6.56 7.98 5.95
N PHE A 123 -6.77 8.56 7.13
CA PHE A 123 -7.61 9.74 7.33
C PHE A 123 -6.72 10.98 7.26
N TYR A 124 -6.45 11.42 6.03
CA TYR A 124 -5.41 12.37 5.68
C TYR A 124 -5.59 13.75 6.32
N GLN A 125 -4.53 14.22 6.99
CA GLN A 125 -4.33 15.61 7.42
C GLN A 125 -2.92 16.05 7.02
N ALA A 126 -2.80 17.15 6.29
CA ALA A 126 -1.55 17.55 5.65
C ALA A 126 -0.45 17.90 6.66
N GLU A 127 -0.83 18.39 7.84
CA GLU A 127 0.01 18.89 8.92
C GLU A 127 0.78 17.75 9.61
N THR A 128 0.14 16.59 9.73
CA THR A 128 0.64 15.41 10.46
C THR A 128 1.06 14.26 9.53
N ALA A 129 0.80 14.38 8.22
CA ALA A 129 1.14 13.36 7.23
C ALA A 129 2.66 13.16 7.08
N VAL A 130 3.17 12.04 7.58
CA VAL A 130 4.59 11.66 7.47
C VAL A 130 5.03 11.51 6.01
N CYS A 131 4.16 10.96 5.16
CA CYS A 131 4.43 10.74 3.74
C CYS A 131 4.63 12.04 2.95
N ARG A 132 4.07 13.18 3.41
CA ARG A 132 4.08 14.45 2.66
C ARG A 132 5.49 14.98 2.38
N LYS A 133 6.40 14.88 3.37
CA LYS A 133 7.80 15.33 3.21
C LYS A 133 8.55 14.55 2.13
N ARG A 134 8.21 13.27 1.95
CA ARG A 134 8.81 12.38 0.94
C ARG A 134 8.13 12.51 -0.43
N ALA A 135 6.83 12.75 -0.46
CA ALA A 135 6.07 12.88 -1.70
C ALA A 135 6.47 14.14 -2.51
N LYS A 136 6.68 15.28 -1.83
CA LYS A 136 6.92 16.57 -2.49
C LYS A 136 8.15 16.60 -3.41
N PRO A 137 9.36 16.16 -2.99
CA PRO A 137 10.52 16.13 -3.88
C PRO A 137 10.38 15.12 -5.03
N LEU A 138 9.55 14.08 -4.85
CA LEU A 138 9.34 13.01 -5.83
C LEU A 138 8.19 13.29 -6.80
N GLY A 139 7.45 14.39 -6.63
CA GLY A 139 6.26 14.70 -7.43
C GLY A 139 5.15 13.65 -7.32
N ARG A 140 5.12 12.88 -6.23
CA ARG A 140 4.13 11.80 -6.03
C ARG A 140 2.85 12.33 -5.37
N PRO A 141 1.68 11.77 -5.69
CA PRO A 141 0.44 12.09 -5.00
C PRO A 141 0.51 11.67 -3.52
N VAL A 142 -0.29 12.33 -2.70
CA VAL A 142 -0.50 12.00 -1.27
C VAL A 142 -1.94 11.52 -1.06
N PRO A 143 -2.17 10.63 -0.08
CA PRO A 143 -1.20 9.96 0.79
C PRO A 143 -0.43 8.86 0.08
N MET A 144 0.83 8.62 0.50
CA MET A 144 1.57 7.41 0.13
C MET A 144 1.31 6.35 1.20
N LEU A 145 0.37 5.44 0.95
CA LEU A 145 -0.13 4.48 1.94
C LEU A 145 0.94 3.48 2.41
N ASP A 146 1.89 3.14 1.56
CA ASP A 146 3.09 2.33 1.87
C ASP A 146 3.97 2.92 2.99
N MET A 147 3.81 4.23 3.26
CA MET A 147 4.55 4.95 4.29
C MET A 147 3.73 5.19 5.57
N CYS A 148 2.51 4.66 5.64
CA CYS A 148 1.57 5.01 6.71
C CYS A 148 1.64 4.10 7.95
N MET A 149 2.48 3.05 7.96
CA MET A 149 2.57 2.05 9.05
C MET A 149 2.58 2.66 10.47
N ARG A 150 3.29 3.79 10.68
CA ARG A 150 3.37 4.53 11.97
C ARG A 150 2.91 5.98 11.87
N CYS A 151 2.17 6.35 10.83
CA CYS A 151 1.75 7.73 10.62
C CYS A 151 0.58 8.10 11.55
N PRO A 152 0.53 9.34 12.10
CA PRO A 152 -0.63 9.81 12.87
C PRO A 152 -1.96 9.80 12.12
N ASN A 153 -1.94 9.74 10.79
CA ASN A 153 -3.16 9.66 9.97
C ASN A 153 -3.60 8.22 9.67
N SER A 154 -2.85 7.23 10.13
CA SER A 154 -3.14 5.83 9.85
C SER A 154 -4.13 5.28 10.87
N ARG A 155 -5.17 4.61 10.37
CA ARG A 155 -6.11 3.82 11.16
C ARG A 155 -6.08 2.37 10.65
N ARG A 156 -6.24 1.42 11.57
CA ARG A 156 -6.34 -0.01 11.30
C ARG A 156 -7.48 -0.60 12.12
N SER A 157 -7.99 -1.76 11.72
CA SER A 157 -8.95 -2.58 12.45
C SER A 157 -8.91 -4.00 11.88
N ALA A 158 -9.81 -4.87 12.33
CA ALA A 158 -9.94 -6.27 11.90
C ALA A 158 -9.92 -6.46 10.37
N VAL A 159 -10.47 -5.53 9.58
CA VAL A 159 -10.46 -5.61 8.11
C VAL A 159 -9.04 -5.68 7.50
N HIS A 160 -8.03 -5.16 8.21
CA HIS A 160 -6.64 -5.12 7.76
C HIS A 160 -5.84 -6.34 8.20
N LEU A 161 -6.30 -7.05 9.23
CA LEU A 161 -5.55 -8.12 9.89
C LEU A 161 -5.09 -9.22 8.91
N PRO A 162 -5.95 -9.78 8.02
CA PRO A 162 -5.52 -10.84 7.10
C PRO A 162 -4.41 -10.41 6.14
N ARG A 163 -4.34 -9.11 5.80
CA ARG A 163 -3.32 -8.57 4.90
C ARG A 163 -2.02 -8.25 5.65
N LEU A 164 -2.12 -7.84 6.91
CA LEU A 164 -0.96 -7.66 7.79
C LEU A 164 -0.29 -8.98 8.11
N GLU A 165 -1.06 -10.01 8.47
CA GLU A 165 -0.58 -11.38 8.70
C GLU A 165 0.12 -11.93 7.45
N ARG A 166 -0.52 -11.81 6.28
CA ARG A 166 0.10 -12.25 5.03
C ARG A 166 1.41 -11.52 4.74
N ALA A 167 1.48 -10.20 4.97
CA ALA A 167 2.72 -9.44 4.79
C ALA A 167 3.80 -9.89 5.78
N HIS A 168 3.40 -10.24 7.00
CA HIS A 168 4.29 -10.76 8.03
C HIS A 168 4.86 -12.12 7.63
N ASP A 169 4.01 -13.07 7.25
CA ASP A 169 4.41 -14.42 6.83
C ASP A 169 5.36 -14.38 5.62
N MET A 170 5.05 -13.52 4.64
CA MET A 170 5.94 -13.29 3.49
C MET A 170 7.31 -12.79 3.94
N ALA A 171 7.36 -11.79 4.83
CA ALA A 171 8.63 -11.26 5.33
C ALA A 171 9.41 -12.30 6.18
N GLN A 172 8.72 -13.20 6.88
CA GLN A 172 9.36 -14.28 7.63
C GLN A 172 9.96 -15.35 6.70
N SER A 173 9.24 -15.75 5.66
CA SER A 173 9.72 -16.70 4.65
C SER A 173 10.97 -16.16 3.94
N GLU A 174 10.97 -14.90 3.52
CA GLU A 174 12.13 -14.25 2.90
C GLU A 174 13.37 -14.28 3.80
N LEU A 175 13.20 -14.10 5.11
CA LEU A 175 14.31 -14.16 6.07
C LEU A 175 14.81 -15.59 6.31
N GLY A 176 13.92 -16.59 6.27
CA GLY A 176 14.23 -17.99 6.56
C GLY A 176 14.78 -18.79 5.37
N GLU A 177 14.37 -18.47 4.15
CA GLU A 177 14.75 -19.20 2.93
C GLU A 177 16.05 -18.69 2.31
N ALA A 178 16.40 -17.42 2.55
CA ALA A 178 17.54 -16.81 1.87
C ALA A 178 18.87 -17.22 2.52
N THR A 179 19.63 -18.04 1.81
CA THR A 179 20.89 -18.63 2.30
C THR A 179 21.99 -17.59 2.52
N ASP A 180 21.92 -16.39 1.90
CA ASP A 180 22.95 -15.34 1.99
C ASP A 180 22.38 -13.91 1.81
N LEU A 181 21.30 -13.54 2.52
CA LEU A 181 20.83 -12.15 2.49
C LEU A 181 21.96 -11.19 2.96
N PRO A 182 22.27 -10.11 2.23
CA PRO A 182 23.19 -9.09 2.71
C PRO A 182 22.75 -8.55 4.08
N ARG A 183 23.69 -8.30 4.99
CA ARG A 183 23.40 -7.86 6.38
C ARG A 183 22.40 -6.71 6.49
N LEU A 184 22.49 -5.72 5.60
CA LEU A 184 21.57 -4.58 5.61
C LEU A 184 20.14 -4.97 5.21
N GLN A 185 19.98 -5.96 4.34
CA GLN A 185 18.67 -6.50 3.97
C GLN A 185 18.08 -7.32 5.11
N GLN A 186 18.89 -8.15 5.78
CA GLN A 186 18.45 -8.88 6.99
C GLN A 186 17.92 -7.91 8.06
N LEU A 187 18.67 -6.82 8.32
CA LEU A 187 18.26 -5.80 9.27
C LEU A 187 16.94 -5.13 8.86
N ALA A 188 16.80 -4.72 7.60
CA ALA A 188 15.59 -4.08 7.09
C ALA A 188 14.36 -4.99 7.20
N ILE A 189 14.50 -6.27 6.85
CA ILE A 189 13.41 -7.26 6.96
C ILE A 189 13.06 -7.50 8.44
N THR A 190 14.06 -7.61 9.32
CA THR A 190 13.85 -7.77 10.76
C THR A 190 13.09 -6.58 11.37
N GLU A 191 13.46 -5.34 11.01
CA GLU A 191 12.75 -4.13 11.45
C GLU A 191 11.32 -4.06 10.89
N HIS A 192 11.12 -4.52 9.66
CA HIS A 192 9.80 -4.60 9.05
C HIS A 192 8.91 -5.63 9.77
N LEU A 193 9.45 -6.82 10.07
CA LEU A 193 8.77 -7.84 10.87
C LEU A 193 8.37 -7.29 12.24
N ALA A 194 9.30 -6.68 12.98
CA ALA A 194 9.00 -6.07 14.27
C ALA A 194 7.88 -5.01 14.16
N THR A 195 7.84 -4.26 13.05
CA THR A 195 6.74 -3.33 12.79
C THR A 195 5.43 -4.06 12.61
N LEU A 196 5.38 -5.06 11.71
CA LEU A 196 4.16 -5.82 11.42
C LEU A 196 3.63 -6.55 12.65
N THR A 197 4.50 -7.22 13.43
CA THR A 197 4.13 -7.86 14.70
C THR A 197 3.48 -6.87 15.65
N HIS A 198 4.05 -5.67 15.79
CA HIS A 198 3.46 -4.62 16.62
C HIS A 198 2.09 -4.17 16.09
N LEU A 199 1.96 -3.96 14.78
CA LEU A 199 0.68 -3.52 14.19
C LEU A 199 -0.43 -4.56 14.34
N ILE A 200 -0.10 -5.85 14.20
CA ILE A 200 -1.02 -6.97 14.41
C ILE A 200 -1.46 -6.99 15.88
N ALA A 201 -0.51 -6.93 16.82
CA ALA A 201 -0.81 -6.92 18.26
C ALA A 201 -1.66 -5.70 18.69
N GLU A 202 -1.51 -4.54 18.06
CA GLU A 202 -2.36 -3.37 18.33
C GLU A 202 -3.83 -3.61 17.96
N ILE A 203 -4.10 -4.42 16.93
CA ILE A 203 -5.46 -4.79 16.50
C ILE A 203 -5.99 -5.92 17.39
N ASP A 204 -5.14 -6.91 17.68
CA ASP A 204 -5.48 -8.14 18.41
C ASP A 204 -5.56 -7.99 19.93
N HIS A 205 -5.14 -6.85 20.52
CA HIS A 205 -5.37 -6.57 21.94
C HIS A 205 -6.88 -6.38 22.23
N GLU A 206 -7.62 -7.50 22.19
CA GLU A 206 -8.55 -7.89 23.23
C GLU A 206 -7.82 -7.74 24.58
N ASP A 207 -8.43 -7.00 25.50
CA ASP A 207 -8.08 -7.02 26.92
C ASP A 207 -6.69 -6.46 27.35
N THR A 208 -6.63 -5.15 27.61
CA THR A 208 -5.78 -4.59 28.69
C THR A 208 -6.12 -3.11 28.96
N ARG A 209 -7.41 -2.82 29.23
CA ARG A 209 -7.81 -1.66 30.04
C ARG A 209 -9.32 -1.69 30.31
N ARG A 210 -9.63 -2.00 31.58
CA ARG A 210 -10.89 -1.91 32.33
C ARG A 210 -11.83 -3.11 32.30
#